data_AF-A0A7D8Z0E8-F1
#
_entry.id   AF-A0A7D8Z0E8-F1
#
_cell.length_a   1.000
_cell.length_b   1.000
_cell.length_c   1.000
_cell.angle_alpha   90.00
_cell.angle_beta   90.00
_cell.angle_gamma   90.00
#
_symmetry.space_group_name_H-M   'P 1'
#
loop_
_entity.id
_entity.type
_entity.pdbx_description
1 polymer ?
#
loop_
_entity_poly.entity_id
_entity_poly.type
_entity_poly.pdbx_seq_one_letter_code
_entity_poly.pdbx_strand_id
1 'polypeptide(L)'
;MSAAKSQSTQLQSSLSTLVSNYKSSVPARVKLIDVFLLFLMVSGIAQFAYRLLITSHPYNAFVGGFGSTVGQFCLLAGLRAQITPGRDAEFKEVSQER
;
A
#
# COMPACT_ATOMS: atom_id res chain seq x y z
N MET A 1 -22.25 -30.34 -3.69
CA MET A 1 -20.93 -29.92 -3.14
C MET A 1 -19.81 -29.75 -4.18
N SER A 2 -20.09 -29.82 -5.51
CA SER A 2 -19.05 -29.71 -6.57
C SER A 2 -18.67 -28.26 -6.95
N ALA A 3 -19.62 -27.31 -6.88
CA ALA A 3 -19.40 -25.92 -7.30
C ALA A 3 -18.37 -25.15 -6.46
N ALA A 4 -18.31 -25.40 -5.14
CA ALA A 4 -17.39 -24.71 -4.23
C ALA A 4 -15.90 -25.06 -4.48
N LYS A 5 -15.61 -26.29 -4.91
CA LYS A 5 -14.24 -26.75 -5.26
C LYS A 5 -13.74 -26.13 -6.57
N SER A 6 -14.65 -25.91 -7.52
CA SER A 6 -14.33 -25.23 -8.78
C SER A 6 -14.02 -23.75 -8.54
N GLN A 7 -14.83 -23.07 -7.71
CA GLN A 7 -14.59 -21.67 -7.35
C GLN A 7 -13.29 -21.47 -6.58
N SER A 8 -12.95 -22.32 -5.60
CA SER A 8 -11.70 -22.21 -4.85
C SER A 8 -10.46 -22.41 -5.74
N THR A 9 -10.53 -23.37 -6.67
CA THR A 9 -9.46 -23.63 -7.64
C THR A 9 -9.29 -22.45 -8.61
N GLN A 10 -10.38 -21.82 -9.02
CA GLN A 10 -10.39 -20.67 -9.92
C GLN A 10 -9.87 -19.40 -9.22
N LEU A 11 -10.21 -19.18 -7.95
CA LEU A 11 -9.63 -18.09 -7.15
C LEU A 11 -8.12 -18.28 -6.94
N GLN A 12 -7.68 -19.50 -6.66
CA GLN A 12 -6.26 -19.81 -6.46
C GLN A 12 -5.45 -19.61 -7.75
N SER A 13 -6.00 -19.99 -8.92
CA SER A 13 -5.35 -19.75 -10.21
C SER A 13 -5.32 -18.26 -10.58
N SER A 14 -6.39 -17.51 -10.31
CA SER A 14 -6.41 -16.06 -10.47
C SER A 14 -5.38 -15.36 -9.59
N LEU A 15 -5.30 -15.72 -8.30
CA LEU A 15 -4.31 -15.16 -7.37
C LEU A 15 -2.87 -15.47 -7.79
N SER A 16 -2.60 -16.71 -8.20
CA SER A 16 -1.28 -17.09 -8.72
C SER A 16 -0.89 -16.28 -9.96
N THR A 17 -1.86 -16.07 -10.87
CA THR A 17 -1.68 -15.26 -12.07
C THR A 17 -1.43 -13.80 -11.74
N LEU A 18 -2.18 -13.22 -10.80
CA LEU A 18 -2.02 -11.84 -10.32
C LEU A 18 -0.63 -11.62 -9.70
N VAL A 19 -0.20 -12.53 -8.82
CA VAL A 19 1.12 -12.46 -8.17
C VAL A 19 2.25 -12.59 -9.19
N SER A 20 2.12 -13.51 -10.14
CA SER A 20 3.12 -13.73 -11.18
C SER A 20 3.25 -12.51 -12.10
N ASN A 21 2.12 -11.93 -12.53
CA ASN A 21 2.10 -10.69 -13.32
C ASN A 21 2.66 -9.51 -12.53
N TYR A 22 2.31 -9.35 -11.26
CA TYR A 22 2.87 -8.31 -10.41
C TYR A 22 4.40 -8.42 -10.29
N LYS A 23 4.91 -9.64 -10.08
CA LYS A 23 6.37 -9.87 -10.00
C LYS A 23 7.08 -9.56 -11.32
N SER A 24 6.48 -9.88 -12.47
CA SER A 24 7.11 -9.69 -13.78
C SER A 24 6.97 -8.27 -14.33
N SER A 25 5.85 -7.60 -14.08
CA SER A 25 5.50 -6.33 -14.74
C SER A 25 5.97 -5.11 -13.94
N VAL A 26 6.05 -5.21 -12.61
CA VAL A 26 6.35 -4.06 -11.74
C VAL A 26 7.86 -3.88 -11.52
N PRO A 27 8.43 -2.69 -11.79
CA PRO A 27 9.84 -2.39 -11.51
C PRO A 27 10.21 -2.50 -10.02
N ALA A 28 11.48 -2.81 -9.71
CA ALA A 28 11.96 -2.98 -8.33
C ALA A 28 11.75 -1.74 -7.45
N ARG A 29 11.92 -0.53 -8.00
CA ARG A 29 11.70 0.74 -7.27
C ARG A 29 10.25 0.89 -6.78
N VAL A 30 9.28 0.54 -7.63
CA VAL A 30 7.85 0.60 -7.29
C VAL A 30 7.50 -0.45 -6.23
N LYS A 31 8.11 -1.65 -6.30
CA LYS A 31 7.94 -2.68 -5.26
C LYS A 31 8.44 -2.22 -3.88
N LEU A 32 9.57 -1.51 -3.81
CA LEU A 32 10.05 -0.95 -2.54
C LEU A 32 9.07 0.07 -1.95
N ILE A 33 8.49 0.91 -2.80
CA ILE A 33 7.48 1.89 -2.39
C ILE A 33 6.21 1.21 -1.91
N ASP A 34 5.74 0.16 -2.60
CA ASP A 34 4.59 -0.64 -2.18
C ASP A 34 4.82 -1.32 -0.83
N VAL A 35 6.02 -1.87 -0.58
CA VAL A 35 6.39 -2.45 0.73
C VAL A 35 6.40 -1.38 1.82
N PHE A 36 6.94 -0.19 1.52
CA PHE A 36 6.95 0.91 2.49
C PHE A 36 5.53 1.45 2.77
N LEU A 37 4.66 1.50 1.77
CA LEU A 37 3.22 1.79 1.93
C LEU A 37 2.55 0.78 2.87
N LEU A 38 2.84 -0.51 2.71
CA LEU A 38 2.33 -1.56 3.58
C LEU A 38 2.84 -1.40 5.01
N PHE A 39 4.11 -1.07 5.20
CA PHE A 39 4.69 -0.78 6.50
C PHE A 39 4.00 0.40 7.20
N LEU A 40 3.73 1.50 6.48
CA LEU A 40 3.01 2.66 7.02
C LEU A 40 1.58 2.29 7.43
N MET A 41 0.89 1.49 6.62
CA MET A 41 -0.46 1.01 6.93
C MET A 41 -0.49 0.17 8.21
N VAL A 42 0.41 -0.82 8.32
CA VAL A 42 0.52 -1.67 9.52
C VAL A 42 0.91 -0.84 10.75
N SER A 43 1.82 0.11 10.60
CA SER A 43 2.24 1.01 11.68
C SER A 43 1.08 1.88 12.18
N GLY A 44 0.27 2.45 11.27
CA GLY A 44 -0.92 3.21 11.62
C GLY A 44 -1.97 2.37 12.35
N ILE A 45 -2.21 1.13 11.89
CA ILE A 45 -3.10 0.18 12.56
C ILE A 45 -2.58 -0.15 13.96
N ALA A 46 -1.27 -0.41 14.09
CA ALA A 46 -0.65 -0.72 15.38
C ALA A 46 -0.75 0.45 16.36
N GLN A 47 -0.49 1.69 15.92
CA GLN A 47 -0.65 2.89 16.73
C GLN A 47 -2.11 3.08 17.18
N PHE A 48 -3.07 2.85 16.27
CA PHE A 48 -4.49 2.92 16.57
C PHE A 48 -4.92 1.85 17.58
N ALA A 49 -4.50 0.59 17.36
CA ALA A 49 -4.78 -0.52 18.27
C ALA A 49 -4.16 -0.29 19.66
N TYR A 50 -2.93 0.21 19.73
CA TYR A 50 -2.26 0.56 20.98
C TYR A 50 -3.07 1.59 21.79
N ARG A 51 -3.57 2.64 21.11
CA ARG A 51 -4.37 3.69 21.75
C ARG A 51 -5.78 3.23 22.12
N LEU A 52 -6.33 2.22 21.44
CA LEU A 52 -7.62 1.63 21.81
C LEU A 52 -7.51 0.65 22.99
N LEU A 53 -6.43 -0.14 23.05
CA LEU A 53 -6.32 -1.27 23.98
C LEU A 53 -5.54 -0.98 25.27
N ILE A 54 -4.53 -0.10 25.22
CA ILE A 54 -3.54 0.01 26.31
C ILE A 54 -3.66 1.32 27.08
N THR A 55 -3.70 2.47 26.39
CA THR A 55 -3.69 3.77 27.08
C THR A 55 -4.36 4.87 26.28
N SER A 56 -5.02 5.79 26.99
CA SER A 56 -5.63 7.01 26.46
C SER A 56 -4.72 8.25 26.58
N HIS A 57 -3.54 8.12 27.19
CA HIS A 57 -2.63 9.24 27.47
C HIS A 57 -1.18 8.91 27.06
N PRO A 58 -0.43 9.83 26.41
CA PRO A 58 -0.78 11.19 25.99
C PRO A 58 -1.40 11.26 24.57
N TYR A 59 -2.54 11.97 24.46
CA TYR A 59 -3.31 12.08 23.21
C TYR A 59 -2.55 12.81 22.08
N ASN A 60 -1.80 13.86 22.40
CA ASN A 60 -1.09 14.67 21.41
C ASN A 60 0.02 13.89 20.70
N ALA A 61 0.72 13.00 21.41
CA ALA A 61 1.74 12.14 20.81
C ALA A 61 1.11 11.10 19.87
N PHE A 62 -0.07 10.56 20.24
CA PHE A 62 -0.82 9.68 19.37
C PHE A 62 -1.27 10.38 18.08
N VAL A 63 -1.92 11.54 18.20
CA VAL A 63 -2.40 12.28 17.01
C VAL A 63 -1.23 12.71 16.12
N GLY A 64 -0.11 13.15 16.70
CA GLY A 64 1.09 13.49 15.95
C GLY A 64 1.70 12.29 15.23
N GLY A 65 1.87 11.16 15.92
CA GLY A 65 2.42 9.93 15.33
C GLY A 65 1.49 9.33 14.27
N PHE A 66 0.21 9.18 14.57
CA PHE A 66 -0.79 8.65 13.66
C PHE A 66 -0.98 9.58 12.44
N GLY A 67 -1.13 10.89 12.68
CA GLY A 67 -1.27 11.88 11.61
C GLY A 67 -0.05 11.91 10.68
N SER A 68 1.16 11.78 11.22
CA SER A 68 2.39 11.70 10.42
C SER A 68 2.42 10.45 9.53
N THR A 69 2.06 9.26 10.07
CA THR A 69 2.02 8.03 9.28
C THR A 69 0.97 8.08 8.16
N VAL A 70 -0.21 8.64 8.43
CA VAL A 70 -1.27 8.83 7.41
C VAL A 70 -0.84 9.85 6.36
N GLY A 71 -0.26 10.98 6.76
CA GLY A 71 0.25 11.99 5.83
C GLY A 71 1.33 11.42 4.90
N GLN A 72 2.29 10.69 5.46
CA GLN A 72 3.35 10.04 4.68
C GLN A 72 2.79 8.96 3.75
N PHE A 73 1.77 8.21 4.17
CA PHE A 73 1.08 7.24 3.32
C PHE A 73 0.42 7.92 2.11
N CYS A 74 -0.33 9.01 2.32
CA CYS A 74 -0.98 9.75 1.24
C CYS A 74 0.03 10.33 0.23
N LEU A 75 1.12 10.93 0.71
CA LEU A 75 2.17 11.46 -0.15
C LEU A 75 2.86 10.35 -0.95
N LEU A 76 3.17 9.23 -0.30
CA LEU A 76 3.81 8.10 -0.95
C LEU A 76 2.89 7.39 -1.96
N ALA A 77 1.58 7.32 -1.68
CA ALA A 77 0.58 6.84 -2.63
C ALA A 77 0.50 7.76 -3.87
N GLY A 78 0.56 9.08 -3.66
CA GLY A 78 0.63 10.07 -4.73
C GLY A 78 1.90 9.92 -5.57
N LEU A 79 3.06 9.69 -4.94
CA LEU A 79 4.31 9.39 -5.65
C LEU A 79 4.20 8.09 -6.44
N ARG A 80 3.65 7.03 -5.84
CA ARG A 80 3.41 5.74 -6.52
C ARG A 80 2.59 5.91 -7.79
N ALA A 81 1.58 6.78 -7.77
CA ALA A 81 0.76 7.06 -8.95
C ALA A 81 1.58 7.75 -10.07
N GLN A 82 2.50 8.65 -9.71
CA GLN A 82 3.32 9.40 -10.66
C GLN A 82 4.44 8.56 -11.30
N ILE A 83 5.03 7.62 -10.55
CA ILE A 83 6.15 6.79 -11.02
C ILE A 83 5.71 5.49 -11.72
N THR A 84 4.41 5.25 -11.84
CA THR A 84 3.90 4.03 -12.47
C THR A 84 4.15 4.11 -13.99
N PRO A 85 4.89 3.16 -14.58
CA PRO A 85 5.26 3.21 -15.99
C PRO A 85 4.00 3.18 -16.88
N GLY A 86 3.93 4.09 -17.86
CA GLY A 86 2.79 4.22 -18.77
C GLY A 86 1.75 5.30 -18.41
N ARG A 87 1.95 6.04 -17.30
CA ARG A 87 1.16 7.25 -16.99
C ARG A 87 1.85 8.55 -17.41
N ASP A 88 2.93 8.45 -18.19
CA ASP A 88 3.75 9.59 -18.63
C ASP A 88 2.98 10.61 -19.47
N ALA A 89 1.92 10.17 -20.18
CA ALA A 89 1.03 11.04 -20.94
C ALA A 89 0.15 11.93 -20.05
N GLU A 90 -0.18 11.47 -18.83
CA GLU A 90 -1.03 12.19 -17.87
C GLU A 90 -0.20 13.13 -16.99
N PHE A 91 1.07 12.81 -16.74
CA PHE A 91 2.00 13.60 -15.92
C PHE A 91 3.09 14.30 -16.74
N LYS A 92 2.78 14.73 -17.96
CA LYS A 92 3.74 15.31 -18.93
C LYS A 92 4.49 16.56 -18.43
N GLU A 93 3.93 17.30 -17.46
CA GLU A 93 4.56 18.48 -16.86
C GLU A 93 5.45 18.19 -15.63
N VAL A 94 5.39 16.98 -15.08
CA VAL A 94 6.15 16.60 -13.88
C VAL A 94 7.26 15.64 -14.30
N SER A 95 8.50 16.15 -14.29
CA SER A 95 9.68 15.30 -14.48
C SER A 95 9.76 14.28 -13.34
N GLN A 96 10.11 13.04 -13.65
CA GLN A 96 10.24 11.94 -12.68
C GLN A 96 11.30 12.20 -11.58
N GLU A 97 12.15 13.21 -11.76
CA GLU A 97 13.16 13.64 -10.79
C GLU A 97 12.74 14.85 -9.93
N ARG A 98 11.61 15.49 -10.22
CA ARG A 98 11.07 16.68 -9.52
C ARG A 98 10.04 16.27 -8.47
#